data_AF-A0A1Q3EY54-F1
#
_entry.id   AF-A0A1Q3EY54-F1
#
_cell.length_a   1.000
_cell.length_b   1.000
_cell.length_c   1.000
_cell.angle_alpha   90.00
_cell.angle_beta   90.00
_cell.angle_gamma   90.00
#
_symmetry.space_group_name_H-M   'P 1'
#
loop_
_entity.id
_entity.type
_entity.pdbx_description
1 polymer ?
#
loop_
_entity_poly.entity_id
_entity_poly.type
_entity_poly.pdbx_seq_one_letter_code
_entity_poly.pdbx_strand_id
1 'polypeptide(L)'
;MELVNSPPVYHTSSAQKARSKLAAHRFKYGSPKLVDAMREKCRLRIKEARNQHLFQKRNIIQEEKELLETIVRQELSELEQDIQLQELIFRELIAETDEWLFAEYEKSENYQIDEYGQEQVFCPVCQRSGLKPVAAGTVRCECGVQLRLPGDGQMEPFGRALRNTVEDHGSRCESDLQFFVEPGRNADDCGQLNAFCPGCDYYKNLTN
;
A
#
# COMPACT_ATOMS: atom_id res chain seq x y z
N MET A 1 57.60 102.90 -51.16
CA MET A 1 56.72 103.43 -50.08
C MET A 1 56.13 102.23 -49.37
N GLU A 2 56.56 101.95 -48.15
CA GLU A 2 56.06 100.82 -47.35
C GLU A 2 54.74 101.22 -46.67
N LEU A 3 53.72 100.38 -46.78
CA LEU A 3 52.44 100.55 -46.11
C LEU A 3 52.54 99.94 -44.70
N VAL A 4 52.60 100.80 -43.68
CA VAL A 4 52.58 100.40 -42.27
C VAL A 4 51.13 100.15 -41.84
N ASN A 5 50.76 98.88 -41.68
CA ASN A 5 49.50 98.48 -41.06
C ASN A 5 49.65 98.57 -39.53
N SER A 6 49.24 99.69 -38.94
CA SER A 6 49.07 99.79 -37.49
C SER A 6 47.69 99.26 -37.09
N PRO A 7 47.61 98.39 -36.06
CA PRO A 7 46.33 97.84 -35.61
C PRO A 7 45.43 98.96 -35.03
N PRO A 8 44.10 98.86 -35.21
CA PRO A 8 43.17 99.89 -34.77
C PRO A 8 43.21 100.08 -33.25
N VAL A 9 43.44 101.33 -32.82
CA VAL A 9 43.46 101.72 -31.41
C VAL A 9 42.03 102.03 -30.96
N TYR A 10 41.45 101.13 -30.15
CA TYR A 10 40.10 101.31 -29.62
C TYR A 10 40.12 102.09 -28.30
N HIS A 11 39.55 103.30 -28.29
CA HIS A 11 39.33 104.08 -27.08
C HIS A 11 38.10 103.57 -26.33
N THR A 12 38.30 102.57 -25.47
CA THR A 12 37.26 102.09 -24.55
C THR A 12 37.39 102.79 -23.21
N SER A 13 36.30 103.38 -22.73
CA SER A 13 36.31 104.06 -21.43
C SER A 13 36.55 103.05 -20.29
N SER A 14 37.11 103.51 -19.18
CA SER A 14 37.28 102.70 -17.97
C SER A 14 35.95 102.07 -17.51
N ALA A 15 34.85 102.80 -17.65
CA ALA A 15 33.50 102.31 -17.39
C ALA A 15 33.08 101.18 -18.34
N GLN A 16 33.41 101.25 -19.63
CA GLN A 16 33.14 100.16 -20.58
C GLN A 16 33.97 98.91 -20.28
N LYS A 17 35.25 99.07 -19.92
CA LYS A 17 36.11 97.95 -19.50
C LYS A 17 35.57 97.27 -18.24
N ALA A 18 35.12 98.05 -17.25
CA ALA A 18 34.51 97.54 -16.03
C ALA A 18 33.19 96.79 -16.31
N ARG A 19 32.31 97.33 -17.16
CA ARG A 19 31.05 96.66 -17.57
C ARG A 19 31.30 95.36 -18.32
N SER A 20 32.27 95.35 -19.24
CA SER A 20 32.65 94.14 -19.99
C SER A 20 33.20 93.05 -19.06
N LYS A 21 34.07 93.43 -18.10
CA LYS A 21 34.60 92.50 -17.09
C LYS A 21 33.49 91.92 -16.21
N LEU A 22 32.52 92.73 -15.77
CA LEU A 22 31.36 92.26 -14.99
C LEU A 22 30.43 91.35 -15.80
N ALA A 23 30.20 91.65 -17.08
CA ALA A 23 29.39 90.82 -17.97
C ALA A 23 30.07 89.46 -18.24
N ALA A 24 31.37 89.44 -18.50
CA ALA A 24 32.16 88.21 -18.64
C ALA A 24 32.19 87.40 -17.34
N HIS A 25 32.29 88.06 -16.18
CA HIS A 25 32.22 87.40 -14.89
C HIS A 25 30.84 86.77 -14.62
N ARG A 26 29.74 87.45 -14.97
CA ARG A 26 28.39 86.88 -14.91
C ARG A 26 28.17 85.75 -15.92
N PHE A 27 28.82 85.78 -17.08
CA PHE A 27 28.74 84.68 -18.03
C PHE A 27 29.53 83.45 -17.54
N LYS A 28 30.68 83.66 -16.90
CA LYS A 28 31.59 82.61 -16.43
C LYS A 28 31.21 82.00 -15.08
N TYR A 29 30.63 82.82 -14.19
CA TYR A 29 30.29 82.44 -12.81
C TYR A 29 28.81 82.70 -12.47
N GLY A 30 27.97 83.03 -13.44
CA GLY A 30 26.53 83.16 -13.24
C GLY A 30 25.86 81.80 -13.09
N SER A 31 24.64 81.81 -12.53
CA SER A 31 23.79 80.63 -12.41
C SER A 31 23.64 79.92 -13.77
N PRO A 32 23.60 78.57 -13.80
CA PRO A 32 23.46 77.81 -15.04
C PRO A 32 22.33 78.39 -15.89
N LYS A 33 22.55 78.57 -17.19
CA LYS A 33 21.46 78.99 -18.08
C LYS A 33 20.35 77.97 -17.93
N LEU A 34 19.12 78.43 -17.75
CA LEU A 34 17.95 77.58 -17.53
C LEU A 34 17.89 76.43 -18.55
N VAL A 35 18.29 76.68 -19.79
CA VAL A 35 18.40 75.70 -20.88
C VAL A 35 19.37 74.54 -20.54
N ASP A 36 20.54 74.83 -19.96
CA ASP A 36 21.52 73.80 -19.61
C ASP A 36 21.03 72.96 -18.42
N ALA A 37 20.39 73.60 -17.43
CA ALA A 37 19.74 72.89 -16.33
C ALA A 37 18.58 72.01 -16.81
N MET A 38 17.81 72.47 -17.81
CA MET A 38 16.74 71.68 -18.43
C MET A 38 17.30 70.51 -19.25
N ARG A 39 18.37 70.72 -20.01
CA ARG A 39 19.07 69.66 -20.75
C ARG A 39 19.60 68.59 -19.79
N GLU A 40 20.18 69.00 -18.68
CA GLU A 40 20.70 68.06 -17.68
C GLU A 40 19.58 67.30 -16.96
N LYS A 41 18.49 67.97 -16.57
CA LYS A 41 17.28 67.29 -16.06
C LYS A 41 16.73 66.27 -17.05
N CYS A 42 16.70 66.60 -18.34
CA CYS A 42 16.24 65.68 -19.37
C CYS A 42 17.15 64.44 -19.47
N ARG A 43 18.48 64.62 -19.47
CA ARG A 43 19.44 63.51 -19.46
C ARG A 43 19.28 62.60 -18.25
N LEU A 44 19.12 63.19 -17.06
CA LEU A 44 18.91 62.43 -15.84
C LEU A 44 17.63 61.60 -15.91
N ARG A 45 16.51 62.19 -16.35
CA ARG A 45 15.24 61.46 -16.52
C ARG A 45 15.36 60.31 -17.51
N ILE A 46 16.06 60.50 -18.63
CA ILE A 46 16.28 59.42 -19.61
C ILE A 46 17.11 58.29 -19.00
N LYS A 47 18.15 58.62 -18.25
CA LYS A 47 19.02 57.62 -17.59
C LYS A 47 18.25 56.84 -16.52
N GLU A 48 17.41 57.54 -15.74
CA GLU A 48 16.60 56.96 -14.68
C GLU A 48 15.48 56.07 -15.24
N ALA A 49 14.78 56.52 -16.28
CA ALA A 49 13.79 55.70 -16.99
C ALA A 49 14.41 54.43 -17.60
N ARG A 50 15.62 54.53 -18.19
CA ARG A 50 16.35 53.37 -18.70
C ARG A 50 16.73 52.39 -17.59
N ASN A 51 17.20 52.89 -16.45
CA ASN A 51 17.54 52.04 -15.31
C ASN A 51 16.30 51.35 -14.73
N GLN A 52 15.20 52.08 -14.53
CA GLN A 52 13.95 51.51 -14.03
C GLN A 52 13.43 50.37 -14.92
N HIS A 53 13.45 50.54 -16.24
CA HIS A 53 13.05 49.47 -17.17
C HIS A 53 13.97 48.25 -17.11
N LEU A 54 15.27 48.41 -16.90
CA LEU A 54 16.21 47.28 -16.78
C LEU A 54 16.01 46.52 -15.47
N PHE A 55 15.80 47.23 -14.35
CA PHE A 55 15.52 46.60 -13.06
C PHE A 55 14.18 45.88 -13.05
N GLN A 56 13.12 46.49 -13.60
CA GLN A 56 11.81 45.85 -13.74
C GLN A 56 11.92 44.56 -14.58
N LYS A 57 12.59 44.59 -15.73
CA LYS A 57 12.76 43.39 -16.58
C LYS A 57 13.59 42.29 -15.91
N ARG A 58 14.61 42.65 -15.12
CA ARG A 58 15.42 41.67 -14.38
C ARG A 58 14.64 41.07 -13.21
N ASN A 59 13.85 41.88 -12.50
CA ASN A 59 12.98 41.38 -11.44
C ASN A 59 11.91 40.44 -11.99
N ILE A 60 11.29 40.75 -13.14
CA ILE A 60 10.30 39.85 -13.76
C ILE A 60 10.91 38.47 -14.03
N ILE A 61 12.11 38.39 -14.62
CA ILE A 61 12.76 37.11 -14.90
C ILE A 61 13.12 36.35 -13.61
N GLN A 62 13.56 37.08 -12.58
CA GLN A 62 13.93 36.48 -11.29
C GLN A 62 12.68 35.98 -10.53
N GLU A 63 11.62 36.78 -10.49
CA GLU A 63 10.32 36.46 -9.89
C GLU A 63 9.65 35.29 -10.63
N GLU A 64 9.69 35.25 -11.97
CA GLU A 64 9.21 34.12 -12.78
C GLU A 64 10.00 32.84 -12.49
N LYS A 65 11.32 32.94 -12.33
CA LYS A 65 12.18 31.80 -12.00
C LYS A 65 11.86 31.25 -10.60
N GLU A 66 11.68 32.12 -9.61
CA GLU A 66 11.32 31.74 -8.24
C GLU A 66 9.93 31.11 -8.19
N LEU A 67 8.97 31.64 -8.96
CA LEU A 67 7.65 31.05 -9.10
C LEU A 67 7.72 29.65 -9.73
N LEU A 68 8.43 29.50 -10.85
CA LEU A 68 8.64 28.20 -11.50
C LEU A 68 9.32 27.19 -10.59
N GLU A 69 10.34 27.61 -9.83
CA GLU A 69 11.01 26.74 -8.86
C GLU A 69 10.05 26.30 -7.76
N THR A 70 9.19 27.20 -7.28
CA THR A 70 8.17 26.87 -6.27
C THR A 70 7.15 25.86 -6.81
N ILE A 71 6.66 26.08 -8.03
CA ILE A 71 5.73 25.15 -8.70
C ILE A 71 6.39 23.78 -8.83
N VAL A 72 7.61 23.71 -9.39
CA VAL A 72 8.30 22.43 -9.58
C VAL A 72 8.54 21.71 -8.25
N ARG A 73 8.89 22.43 -7.18
CA ARG A 73 9.04 21.83 -5.84
C ARG A 73 7.72 21.28 -5.30
N GLN A 74 6.62 22.00 -5.53
CA GLN A 74 5.28 21.55 -5.12
C GLN A 74 4.87 20.28 -5.89
N GLU A 75 5.01 20.28 -7.22
CA GLU A 75 4.70 19.13 -8.07
C GLU A 75 5.53 17.90 -7.69
N LEU A 76 6.83 18.07 -7.38
CA LEU A 76 7.68 16.98 -6.90
C LEU A 76 7.22 16.44 -5.54
N SER A 77 6.80 17.32 -4.63
CA SER A 77 6.26 16.90 -3.33
C SER A 77 4.93 16.15 -3.46
N GLU A 78 4.07 16.53 -4.41
CA GLU A 78 2.82 15.83 -4.70
C GLU A 78 3.11 14.45 -5.29
N LEU A 79 4.07 14.35 -6.22
CA LEU A 79 4.48 13.08 -6.80
C LEU A 79 5.06 12.11 -5.73
N GLU A 80 5.82 12.62 -4.75
CA GLU A 80 6.29 11.80 -3.63
C GLU A 80 5.14 11.25 -2.77
N GLN A 81 4.08 12.03 -2.56
CA GLN A 81 2.89 11.58 -1.85
C GLN A 81 2.11 10.52 -2.65
N ASP A 82 1.99 10.71 -3.97
CA ASP A 82 1.36 9.73 -4.86
C ASP A 82 2.10 8.38 -4.86
N ILE A 83 3.43 8.41 -4.85
CA ILE A 83 4.24 7.18 -4.75
C ILE A 83 3.99 6.47 -3.42
N GLN A 84 3.95 7.21 -2.31
CA GLN A 84 3.65 6.63 -0.99
C GLN A 84 2.24 6.03 -0.95
N LEU A 85 1.26 6.70 -1.55
CA LEU A 85 -0.10 6.19 -1.67
C LEU A 85 -0.16 4.92 -2.51
N GLN A 86 0.55 4.87 -3.64
CA GLN A 86 0.64 3.67 -4.46
C GLN A 86 1.24 2.49 -3.71
N GLU A 87 2.29 2.69 -2.91
CA GLU A 87 2.85 1.63 -2.08
C GLU A 87 1.85 1.10 -1.04
N LEU A 88 1.05 1.96 -0.44
CA LEU A 88 0.01 1.55 0.51
C LEU A 88 -1.08 0.71 -0.16
N ILE A 89 -1.60 1.18 -1.31
CA ILE A 89 -2.60 0.43 -2.11
C ILE A 89 -2.04 -0.93 -2.51
N PHE A 90 -0.79 -0.98 -2.95
CA PHE A 90 -0.15 -2.24 -3.35
C PHE A 90 -0.05 -3.25 -2.20
N ARG A 91 0.30 -2.79 -1.00
CA ARG A 91 0.36 -3.65 0.20
C ARG A 91 -1.02 -4.18 0.59
N GLU A 92 -2.05 -3.34 0.51
CA GLU A 92 -3.43 -3.74 0.81
C GLU A 92 -3.92 -4.81 -0.17
N LEU A 93 -3.68 -4.62 -1.48
CA LEU A 93 -4.06 -5.59 -2.50
C LEU A 93 -3.34 -6.94 -2.35
N ILE A 94 -2.06 -6.93 -1.95
CA ILE A 94 -1.32 -8.18 -1.65
C ILE A 94 -1.98 -8.90 -0.47
N ALA A 95 -2.24 -8.18 0.63
CA ALA A 95 -2.84 -8.78 1.81
C ALA A 95 -4.21 -9.40 1.51
N GLU A 96 -5.07 -8.69 0.76
CA GLU A 96 -6.37 -9.21 0.32
C GLU A 96 -6.22 -10.45 -0.57
N THR A 97 -5.24 -10.44 -1.48
CA THR A 97 -4.96 -11.59 -2.36
C THR A 97 -4.47 -12.80 -1.57
N ASP A 98 -3.59 -12.60 -0.59
CA ASP A 98 -3.07 -13.65 0.27
C ASP A 98 -4.18 -14.28 1.13
N GLU A 99 -5.06 -13.46 1.71
CA GLU A 99 -6.24 -13.94 2.44
C GLU A 99 -7.18 -14.75 1.54
N TRP A 100 -7.46 -14.25 0.33
CA TRP A 100 -8.28 -14.97 -0.64
C TRP A 100 -7.66 -16.31 -1.03
N LEU A 101 -6.35 -16.33 -1.32
CA LEU A 101 -5.62 -17.53 -1.68
C LEU A 101 -5.65 -18.56 -0.56
N PHE A 102 -5.45 -18.13 0.69
CA PHE A 102 -5.54 -19.00 1.86
C PHE A 102 -6.94 -19.63 1.99
N ALA A 103 -7.98 -18.81 1.89
CA ALA A 103 -9.36 -19.29 1.95
C ALA A 103 -9.70 -20.27 0.81
N GLU A 104 -9.13 -20.06 -0.39
CA GLU A 104 -9.33 -20.96 -1.52
C GLU A 104 -8.60 -22.30 -1.32
N TYR A 105 -7.40 -22.30 -0.73
CA TYR A 105 -6.71 -23.52 -0.33
C TYR A 105 -7.50 -24.31 0.72
N GLU A 106 -8.00 -23.66 1.77
CA GLU A 106 -8.84 -24.31 2.78
C GLU A 106 -10.11 -24.92 2.17
N LYS A 107 -10.76 -24.21 1.25
CA LYS A 107 -11.89 -24.77 0.51
C LYS A 107 -11.47 -25.99 -0.29
N SER A 108 -10.35 -25.93 -1.01
CA SER A 108 -9.88 -27.05 -1.83
C SER A 108 -9.55 -28.29 -0.99
N GLU A 109 -8.94 -28.11 0.18
CA GLU A 109 -8.67 -29.20 1.13
C GLU A 109 -9.96 -29.78 1.69
N ASN A 110 -10.94 -28.93 2.04
CA ASN A 110 -12.25 -29.38 2.47
C ASN A 110 -13.01 -30.14 1.36
N TYR A 111 -12.92 -29.69 0.10
CA TYR A 111 -13.48 -30.41 -1.05
C TYR A 111 -12.82 -31.78 -1.26
N GLN A 112 -11.50 -31.87 -1.11
CA GLN A 112 -10.78 -33.15 -1.17
C GLN A 112 -11.10 -34.07 0.01
N ILE A 113 -11.48 -33.54 1.17
CA ILE A 113 -11.96 -34.37 2.30
C ILE A 113 -13.40 -34.84 2.07
N ASP A 114 -14.26 -34.00 1.50
CA ASP A 114 -15.66 -34.34 1.21
C ASP A 114 -15.81 -35.36 0.07
N GLU A 115 -14.99 -35.32 -0.98
CA GLU A 115 -15.05 -36.28 -2.09
C GLU A 115 -14.63 -37.71 -1.67
N TYR A 116 -13.77 -37.85 -0.65
CA TYR A 116 -13.38 -39.15 -0.09
C TYR A 116 -14.23 -39.55 1.13
N GLY A 117 -15.13 -38.67 1.59
CA GLY A 117 -15.80 -38.76 2.88
C GLY A 117 -17.17 -39.44 2.90
N GLN A 118 -17.69 -39.88 1.75
CA GLN A 118 -19.06 -40.42 1.69
C GLN A 118 -19.05 -41.94 1.55
N GLU A 119 -19.45 -42.60 2.64
CA GLU A 119 -19.91 -44.01 2.77
C GLU A 119 -18.92 -45.10 3.22
N GLN A 120 -17.61 -44.86 3.31
CA GLN A 120 -16.69 -45.93 3.76
C GLN A 120 -16.32 -45.84 5.25
N VAL A 121 -16.93 -46.69 6.08
CA VAL A 121 -16.54 -46.85 7.49
C VAL A 121 -15.42 -47.90 7.61
N PHE A 122 -14.27 -47.50 8.15
CA PHE A 122 -13.16 -48.41 8.44
C PHE A 122 -13.49 -49.35 9.61
N CYS A 123 -12.95 -50.56 9.57
CA CYS A 123 -13.12 -51.51 10.67
C CYS A 123 -12.46 -50.99 11.95
N PRO A 124 -13.21 -50.79 13.05
CA PRO A 124 -12.68 -50.22 14.28
C PRO A 124 -11.65 -51.11 14.99
N VAL A 125 -11.63 -52.40 14.67
CA VAL A 125 -10.75 -53.39 15.30
C VAL A 125 -9.38 -53.46 14.62
N CYS A 126 -9.35 -53.51 13.28
CA CYS A 126 -8.08 -53.61 12.55
C CYS A 126 -7.58 -52.28 12.00
N GLN A 127 -8.45 -51.28 11.86
CA GLN A 127 -8.18 -49.94 11.33
C GLN A 127 -7.50 -49.94 9.93
N ARG A 128 -7.60 -51.04 9.19
CA ARG A 128 -6.91 -51.23 7.90
C ARG A 128 -7.84 -51.26 6.69
N SER A 129 -8.96 -51.96 6.79
CA SER A 129 -9.88 -52.15 5.67
C SER A 129 -11.27 -51.58 6.00
N GLY A 130 -11.93 -51.05 4.97
CA GLY A 130 -13.34 -50.65 5.03
C GLY A 130 -14.27 -51.84 5.28
N LEU A 131 -15.33 -51.63 6.06
CA LEU A 131 -16.40 -52.60 6.28
C LEU A 131 -17.22 -52.76 5.00
N LYS A 132 -17.41 -54.00 4.54
CA LYS A 132 -18.19 -54.33 3.33
C LYS A 132 -19.53 -54.96 3.73
N PRO A 133 -20.67 -54.53 3.16
CA PRO A 133 -21.96 -55.15 3.41
C PRO A 133 -22.02 -56.56 2.80
N VAL A 134 -22.61 -57.52 3.52
CA VAL A 134 -22.75 -58.91 3.07
C VAL A 134 -24.21 -59.30 2.86
N ALA A 135 -25.05 -59.16 3.89
CA ALA A 135 -26.48 -59.50 3.83
C ALA A 135 -27.25 -58.78 4.96
N ALA A 136 -28.48 -58.33 4.69
CA ALA A 136 -29.47 -57.84 5.67
C ALA A 136 -28.88 -57.20 6.94
N GLY A 137 -28.20 -56.05 6.80
CA GLY A 137 -27.63 -55.31 7.93
C GLY A 137 -26.37 -55.91 8.56
N THR A 138 -25.72 -56.88 7.91
CA THR A 138 -24.46 -57.49 8.36
C THR A 138 -23.29 -56.98 7.52
N VAL A 139 -22.20 -56.63 8.20
CA VAL A 139 -20.96 -56.16 7.57
C VAL A 139 -19.79 -57.05 7.93
N ARG A 140 -18.83 -57.17 7.00
CA ARG A 140 -17.62 -57.95 7.19
C ARG A 140 -16.38 -57.15 6.81
N CYS A 141 -15.33 -57.32 7.59
CA CYS A 141 -13.99 -56.82 7.29
C CYS A 141 -13.10 -57.96 6.76
N GLU A 142 -12.09 -57.59 5.97
CA GLU A 142 -11.03 -58.50 5.50
C GLU A 142 -10.18 -59.10 6.64
N CYS A 143 -10.18 -58.49 7.83
CA CYS A 143 -9.52 -59.04 9.02
C CYS A 143 -10.31 -60.20 9.67
N GLY A 144 -11.50 -60.54 9.15
CA GLY A 144 -12.35 -61.62 9.64
C GLY A 144 -13.46 -61.17 10.61
N VAL A 145 -13.49 -59.88 10.98
CA VAL A 145 -14.57 -59.33 11.82
C VAL A 145 -15.89 -59.31 11.06
N GLN A 146 -16.95 -59.82 11.69
CA GLN A 146 -18.32 -59.77 11.18
C GLN A 146 -19.25 -59.19 12.25
N LEU A 147 -19.95 -58.11 11.90
CA LEU A 147 -20.82 -57.35 12.80
C LEU A 147 -22.22 -57.25 12.23
N ARG A 148 -23.22 -57.23 13.11
CA ARG A 148 -24.59 -56.84 12.76
C ARG A 148 -24.78 -55.37 13.13
N LEU A 149 -25.16 -54.56 12.15
CA LEU A 149 -25.44 -53.15 12.35
C LEU A 149 -26.75 -52.99 13.12
N PRO A 150 -26.82 -52.08 14.11
CA PRO A 150 -28.07 -51.79 14.82
C PRO A 150 -29.08 -51.08 13.90
N GLY A 151 -30.37 -51.35 14.10
CA GLY A 151 -31.48 -50.73 13.33
C GLY A 151 -31.68 -51.31 11.92
N ASP A 152 -31.97 -50.46 10.93
CA ASP A 152 -32.29 -50.83 9.54
C ASP A 152 -31.08 -51.33 8.71
N GLY A 153 -29.94 -51.58 9.37
CA GLY A 153 -28.75 -52.10 8.68
C GLY A 153 -27.98 -51.07 7.85
N GLN A 154 -28.13 -49.78 8.16
CA GLN A 154 -27.50 -48.67 7.44
C GLN A 154 -26.09 -48.37 7.97
N MET A 155 -25.14 -48.11 7.06
CA MET A 155 -23.74 -47.82 7.39
C MET A 155 -23.55 -46.44 8.04
N GLU A 156 -24.32 -45.45 7.59
CA GLU A 156 -24.22 -44.06 8.05
C GLU A 156 -24.50 -43.88 9.57
N PRO A 157 -25.62 -44.39 10.12
CA PRO A 157 -25.88 -44.33 11.57
C PRO A 157 -24.81 -45.03 12.40
N PHE A 158 -24.28 -46.15 11.92
CA PHE A 158 -23.22 -46.89 12.60
C PHE A 158 -21.90 -46.11 12.60
N GLY A 159 -21.50 -45.55 11.45
CA GLY A 159 -20.32 -44.69 11.35
C GLY A 159 -20.42 -43.45 12.24
N ARG A 160 -21.61 -42.86 12.36
CA ARG A 160 -21.88 -41.76 13.30
C ARG A 160 -21.77 -42.21 14.75
N ALA A 161 -22.37 -43.35 15.11
CA ALA A 161 -22.29 -43.89 16.47
C ALA A 161 -20.85 -44.20 16.89
N LEU A 162 -20.03 -44.69 15.96
CA LEU A 162 -18.61 -44.94 16.18
C LEU A 162 -17.84 -43.63 16.43
N ARG A 163 -18.00 -42.63 15.56
CA ARG A 163 -17.38 -41.30 15.72
C ARG A 163 -17.76 -40.64 17.03
N ASN A 164 -19.06 -40.57 17.34
CA ASN A 164 -19.54 -39.98 18.59
C ASN A 164 -18.96 -40.70 19.81
N THR A 165 -18.80 -42.03 19.76
CA THR A 165 -18.20 -42.78 20.87
C THR A 165 -16.73 -42.44 21.10
N VAL A 166 -15.98 -42.23 20.01
CA VAL A 166 -14.58 -41.78 20.09
C VAL A 166 -14.49 -40.34 20.58
N GLU A 167 -15.32 -39.43 20.07
CA GLU A 167 -15.36 -38.02 20.47
C GLU A 167 -15.81 -37.84 21.93
N ASP A 168 -16.88 -38.54 22.35
CA ASP A 168 -17.38 -38.55 23.72
C ASP A 168 -16.28 -38.96 24.69
N HIS A 169 -15.51 -40.00 24.34
CA HIS A 169 -14.37 -40.46 25.13
C HIS A 169 -13.21 -39.46 25.10
N GLY A 170 -12.81 -39.00 23.92
CA GLY A 170 -11.67 -38.09 23.71
C GLY A 170 -11.84 -36.74 24.42
N SER A 171 -13.08 -36.30 24.66
CA SER A 171 -13.37 -35.11 25.46
C SER A 171 -13.01 -35.25 26.96
N ARG A 172 -12.83 -36.48 27.45
CA ARG A 172 -12.62 -36.79 28.88
C ARG A 172 -11.35 -37.56 29.18
N CYS A 173 -10.71 -38.16 28.18
CA CYS A 173 -9.53 -39.01 28.36
C CYS A 173 -8.62 -38.97 27.13
N GLU A 174 -7.31 -38.84 27.37
CA GLU A 174 -6.26 -38.80 26.33
C GLU A 174 -5.73 -40.19 25.95
N SER A 175 -6.19 -41.27 26.62
CA SER A 175 -5.78 -42.64 26.29
C SER A 175 -6.50 -43.17 25.04
N ASP A 176 -5.87 -44.08 24.31
CA ASP A 176 -6.49 -44.65 23.11
C ASP A 176 -7.67 -45.57 23.47
N LEU A 177 -8.82 -45.31 22.86
CA LEU A 177 -10.01 -46.16 22.99
C LEU A 177 -9.83 -47.43 22.15
N GLN A 178 -9.97 -48.60 22.78
CA GLN A 178 -9.79 -49.89 22.13
C GLN A 178 -11.14 -50.51 21.76
N PHE A 179 -11.22 -51.07 20.55
CA PHE A 179 -12.40 -51.79 20.08
C PHE A 179 -12.12 -53.28 19.99
N PHE A 180 -13.08 -54.08 20.45
CA PHE A 180 -13.01 -55.53 20.36
C PHE A 180 -14.38 -56.12 20.04
N VAL A 181 -14.36 -57.33 19.48
CA VAL A 181 -15.58 -58.06 19.14
C VAL A 181 -15.74 -59.24 20.09
N GLU A 182 -16.87 -59.29 20.78
CA GLU A 182 -17.27 -60.48 21.50
C GLU A 182 -17.98 -61.45 20.54
N PRO A 183 -17.51 -62.69 20.39
CA PRO A 183 -18.15 -63.66 19.53
C PRO A 183 -19.55 -63.99 20.04
N GLY A 184 -20.51 -64.11 19.11
CA GLY A 184 -21.85 -64.57 19.46
C GLY A 184 -21.86 -66.02 19.92
N ARG A 185 -22.95 -66.45 20.56
CA ARG A 185 -23.03 -67.78 21.21
C ARG A 185 -22.99 -68.95 20.21
N ASN A 186 -23.27 -68.70 18.93
CA ASN A 186 -23.26 -69.69 17.86
C ASN A 186 -22.26 -69.30 16.76
N ALA A 187 -21.75 -70.29 16.01
CA ALA A 187 -20.77 -70.07 14.94
C ALA A 187 -21.27 -69.19 13.78
N ASP A 188 -22.60 -69.10 13.60
CA ASP A 188 -23.25 -68.28 12.57
C ASP A 188 -23.69 -66.90 13.09
N ASP A 189 -23.44 -66.61 14.37
CA ASP A 189 -23.93 -65.40 15.01
C ASP A 189 -22.91 -64.26 14.85
N CYS A 190 -23.42 -63.07 14.54
CA CYS A 190 -22.56 -61.90 14.36
C CYS A 190 -21.99 -61.46 15.72
N GLY A 191 -20.74 -61.00 15.72
CA GLY A 191 -20.10 -60.55 16.94
C GLY A 191 -20.65 -59.20 17.40
N GLN A 192 -20.54 -58.95 18.72
CA GLN A 192 -20.90 -57.68 19.33
C GLN A 192 -19.68 -56.77 19.42
N LEU A 193 -19.79 -55.54 18.93
CA LEU A 193 -18.70 -54.56 19.00
C LEU A 193 -18.77 -53.81 20.33
N ASN A 194 -17.67 -53.88 21.08
CA ASN A 194 -17.50 -53.16 22.34
C ASN A 194 -16.30 -52.22 22.23
N ALA A 195 -16.42 -51.07 22.90
CA ALA A 195 -15.36 -50.11 23.11
C ALA A 195 -14.97 -50.11 24.60
N PHE A 196 -13.67 -50.14 24.87
CA PHE A 196 -13.12 -50.11 26.22
C PHE A 196 -11.88 -49.22 26.27
N CYS A 197 -11.75 -48.42 27.34
CA CYS A 197 -10.53 -47.66 27.62
C CYS A 197 -9.88 -48.16 28.92
N PRO A 198 -8.63 -48.66 28.87
CA PRO A 198 -7.91 -49.09 30.08
C PRO A 198 -7.48 -47.93 30.99
N GLY A 199 -7.51 -46.68 30.50
CA GLY A 199 -7.06 -45.51 31.24
C GLY A 199 -8.14 -44.86 32.12
N CYS A 200 -9.42 -44.99 31.73
CA CYS A 200 -10.53 -44.35 32.44
C CYS A 200 -11.74 -45.28 32.69
N ASP A 201 -11.58 -46.58 32.45
CA ASP A 201 -12.62 -47.61 32.56
C ASP A 201 -13.90 -47.32 31.74
N TYR A 202 -13.79 -46.47 30.71
CA TYR A 202 -14.89 -46.20 29.79
C TYR A 202 -15.26 -47.49 29.06
N TYR A 203 -16.56 -47.80 29.01
CA TYR A 203 -17.08 -48.97 28.33
C TYR A 203 -18.38 -48.65 27.60
N LYS A 204 -18.50 -49.10 26.35
CA LYS A 204 -19.73 -48.94 25.56
C LYS A 204 -19.90 -50.07 24.54
N ASN A 205 -21.10 -50.63 24.47
CA ASN A 205 -21.50 -51.56 23.41
C ASN A 205 -22.12 -50.77 22.25
N LEU A 206 -21.72 -51.07 21.01
CA LEU A 206 -22.16 -50.35 19.80
C LEU A 206 -23.11 -51.15 18.90
N THR A 207 -23.44 -52.40 19.26
CA THR A 207 -24.24 -53.33 18.44
C THR A 207 -25.54 -53.80 19.10
N ASN A 208 -25.83 -53.31 20.31
CA ASN A 208 -27.09 -53.53 21.05
C ASN A 208 -28.06 -52.36 20.90
#